data_AF-A0A497PDY1-F1
#
_entry.id   AF-A0A497PDY1-F1
#
_cell.length_a   1.000
_cell.length_b   1.000
_cell.length_c   1.000
_cell.angle_alpha   90.00
_cell.angle_beta   90.00
_cell.angle_gamma   90.00
#
_symmetry.space_group_name_H-M   'P 1'
#
loop_
_entity.id
_entity.type
_entity.pdbx_description
1 polymer ?
#
loop_
_entity_poly.entity_id
_entity_poly.type
_entity_poly.pdbx_seq_one_letter_code
_entity_poly.pdbx_strand_id
1 'polypeptide(L)'
;MPTVIEKIEELMKYETAGSPMSHLKWTRKTTQKIADELAMIDIKISKTTVGKILKNLDFSLKTNIKTISNGGKVLTKEDKDKRNKQFEYIKEMRHKFNTMKKPAISVDTKKKEPIGNVKNPGTRYKREADLTNDHDFLSYAIGKAAL
;
A
#
# COMPACT_ATOMS: atom_id res chain seq x y z
N MET A 1 -5.89 -37.71 3.51
CA MET A 1 -5.29 -36.66 4.37
C MET A 1 -4.87 -35.53 3.46
N PRO A 2 -5.30 -34.27 3.69
CA PRO A 2 -4.82 -33.17 2.87
C PRO A 2 -3.30 -33.10 2.98
N THR A 3 -2.63 -32.97 1.84
CA THR A 3 -1.17 -32.92 1.79
C THR A 3 -0.70 -31.66 2.52
N VAL A 4 0.46 -31.68 3.20
CA VAL A 4 1.03 -30.50 3.91
C VAL A 4 1.03 -29.22 3.04
N ILE A 5 1.18 -29.40 1.72
CA ILE A 5 1.13 -28.36 0.70
C ILE A 5 -0.25 -27.68 0.64
N GLU A 6 -1.34 -28.45 0.58
CA GLU A 6 -2.71 -27.93 0.50
C GLU A 6 -3.05 -27.07 1.72
N LYS A 7 -2.58 -27.49 2.91
CA LYS A 7 -2.84 -26.73 4.14
C LYS A 7 -2.04 -25.43 4.21
N ILE A 8 -0.79 -25.45 3.74
CA ILE A 8 0.00 -24.22 3.59
C ILE A 8 -0.68 -23.28 2.59
N GLU A 9 -1.19 -23.79 1.47
CA GLU A 9 -1.88 -22.97 0.48
C GLU A 9 -3.19 -22.38 1.02
N GLU A 10 -3.96 -23.14 1.80
CA GLU A 10 -5.14 -22.63 2.51
C GLU A 10 -4.77 -21.51 3.51
N LEU A 11 -3.73 -21.70 4.31
CA LEU A 11 -3.24 -20.67 5.24
C LEU A 11 -2.79 -19.39 4.50
N MET A 12 -2.12 -19.57 3.35
CA MET A 12 -1.62 -18.46 2.52
C MET A 12 -2.73 -17.75 1.73
N LYS A 13 -3.85 -18.40 1.44
CA LYS A 13 -5.03 -17.80 0.78
C LYS A 13 -5.55 -16.59 1.57
N TYR A 14 -5.63 -16.72 2.89
CA TYR A 14 -6.13 -15.66 3.77
C TYR A 14 -5.12 -14.51 3.96
N GLU A 15 -3.82 -14.78 3.93
CA GLU A 15 -2.76 -13.76 3.95
C GLU A 15 -2.63 -12.98 2.63
N THR A 16 -2.97 -13.62 1.51
CA THR A 16 -2.87 -13.00 0.17
C THR A 16 -4.04 -12.06 -0.10
N ALA A 17 -5.25 -12.43 0.32
CA ALA A 17 -6.49 -11.74 -0.01
C ALA A 17 -6.76 -10.47 0.82
N GLY A 18 -6.10 -10.32 1.96
CA GLY A 18 -6.12 -9.07 2.72
C GLY A 18 -7.51 -8.46 2.92
N SER A 19 -8.49 -9.26 3.39
CA SER A 19 -9.84 -8.76 3.64
C SER A 19 -9.90 -8.02 5.00
N PRO A 20 -10.37 -6.77 5.05
CA PRO A 20 -10.55 -6.02 6.29
C PRO A 20 -11.69 -6.56 7.18
N MET A 21 -12.48 -7.54 6.71
CA MET A 21 -13.62 -8.12 7.44
C MET A 21 -13.41 -9.54 7.97
N SER A 22 -12.22 -10.15 7.83
CA SER A 22 -11.99 -11.45 8.43
C SER A 22 -11.68 -11.32 9.94
N HIS A 23 -12.26 -12.21 10.76
CA HIS A 23 -12.00 -12.29 12.20
C HIS A 23 -10.53 -12.67 12.55
N LEU A 24 -9.70 -12.96 11.55
CA LEU A 24 -8.30 -13.31 11.74
C LEU A 24 -7.48 -12.02 11.81
N LYS A 25 -6.99 -11.70 13.01
CA LYS A 25 -6.06 -10.57 13.20
C LYS A 25 -4.87 -10.76 12.25
N TRP A 26 -4.71 -9.81 11.33
CA TRP A 26 -3.63 -9.75 10.38
C TRP A 26 -2.30 -9.73 11.12
N THR A 27 -1.64 -10.88 11.23
CA THR A 27 -0.26 -10.91 11.69
C THR A 27 0.56 -11.49 10.59
N ARG A 28 1.56 -10.73 10.13
CA ARG A 28 2.57 -11.20 9.19
C ARG A 28 3.04 -12.59 9.63
N LYS A 29 2.71 -13.62 8.83
CA LYS A 29 3.15 -14.98 9.11
C LYS A 29 4.60 -15.15 8.67
N THR A 30 5.48 -15.29 9.64
CA THR A 30 6.82 -15.79 9.38
C THR A 30 6.73 -17.30 9.12
N THR A 31 7.76 -17.88 8.52
CA THR A 31 7.82 -19.34 8.35
C THR A 31 7.71 -20.10 9.67
N GLN A 32 8.14 -19.49 10.79
CA GLN A 32 7.95 -20.04 12.13
C GLN A 32 6.47 -20.07 12.53
N LYS A 33 5.74 -18.97 12.37
CA LYS A 33 4.31 -18.93 12.69
C LYS A 33 3.50 -19.93 11.88
N ILE A 34 3.84 -20.12 10.60
CA ILE A 34 3.20 -21.14 9.76
C ILE A 34 3.49 -22.54 10.30
N ALA A 35 4.73 -22.82 10.72
CA ALA A 35 5.08 -24.09 11.34
C ALA A 35 4.32 -24.31 12.66
N ASP A 36 4.19 -23.28 13.50
CA ASP A 36 3.46 -23.35 14.77
C ASP A 36 1.96 -23.61 14.55
N GLU A 37 1.35 -22.97 13.54
CA GLU A 37 -0.06 -23.20 13.18
C GLU A 37 -0.30 -24.60 12.59
N LEU A 38 0.65 -25.13 11.82
CA LEU A 38 0.61 -26.51 11.34
C LEU A 38 0.78 -27.51 12.50
N ALA A 39 1.59 -27.18 13.50
CA ALA A 39 1.75 -28.04 14.67
C ALA A 39 0.44 -28.16 15.49
N MET A 40 -0.42 -27.14 15.50
CA MET A 40 -1.73 -27.19 16.16
C MET A 40 -2.71 -28.21 15.55
N ILE A 41 -2.49 -28.60 14.30
CA ILE A 41 -3.27 -29.61 13.58
C ILE A 41 -2.47 -30.91 13.37
N ASP A 42 -1.48 -31.15 14.24
CA ASP A 42 -0.62 -32.33 14.29
C ASP A 42 0.32 -32.52 13.07
N ILE A 43 0.60 -31.44 12.33
CA ILE A 43 1.59 -31.42 11.24
C ILE A 43 2.87 -30.75 11.74
N LYS A 44 3.85 -31.54 12.19
CA LYS A 44 5.13 -31.03 12.70
C LYS A 44 6.16 -30.90 11.58
N ILE A 45 6.38 -29.66 11.11
CA ILE A 45 7.45 -29.34 10.15
C ILE A 45 8.29 -28.16 10.61
N SER A 46 9.55 -28.12 10.19
CA SER A 46 10.45 -27.01 10.53
C SER A 46 10.13 -25.75 9.69
N LYS A 47 10.45 -24.57 10.22
CA LYS A 47 10.39 -23.29 9.48
C LYS A 47 11.16 -23.32 8.14
N THR A 48 12.22 -24.12 8.07
CA THR A 48 13.06 -24.30 6.89
C THR A 48 12.32 -25.11 5.82
N THR A 49 11.60 -26.16 6.23
CA THR A 49 10.75 -26.96 5.34
C THR A 49 9.59 -26.11 4.81
N VAL A 50 8.94 -25.32 5.67
CA VAL A 50 7.92 -24.34 5.25
C VAL A 50 8.47 -23.40 4.18
N GLY A 51 9.66 -22.82 4.40
CA GLY A 51 10.29 -21.92 3.43
C GLY A 51 10.56 -22.57 2.07
N LYS A 52 10.98 -23.85 2.05
CA LYS A 52 11.16 -24.62 0.81
C LYS A 52 9.83 -24.86 0.10
N ILE A 53 8.79 -25.24 0.83
CA ILE A 53 7.45 -25.47 0.26
C ILE A 53 6.89 -24.17 -0.31
N LEU A 54 6.98 -23.06 0.43
CA LEU A 54 6.56 -21.75 -0.07
C LEU A 54 7.29 -21.37 -1.36
N LYS A 55 8.61 -21.59 -1.43
CA LYS A 55 9.39 -21.34 -2.65
C LYS A 55 8.93 -22.22 -3.82
N ASN A 56 8.63 -23.49 -3.57
CA ASN A 56 8.09 -24.41 -4.59
C ASN A 56 6.68 -24.04 -5.05
N LEU A 57 5.93 -23.30 -4.23
CA LEU A 57 4.60 -22.73 -4.54
C LEU A 57 4.68 -21.30 -5.09
N ASP A 58 5.89 -20.86 -5.49
CA ASP A 58 6.23 -19.52 -6.01
C ASP A 58 5.98 -18.36 -5.04
N PHE A 59 5.84 -18.63 -3.74
CA PHE A 59 5.76 -17.59 -2.73
C PHE A 59 7.16 -17.06 -2.36
N SER A 60 7.28 -15.74 -2.32
CA SER A 60 8.48 -15.06 -1.83
C SER A 60 8.10 -13.78 -1.08
N LEU A 61 9.01 -13.26 -0.27
CA LEU A 61 8.80 -11.95 0.36
C LEU A 61 8.77 -10.87 -0.71
N LYS A 62 7.62 -10.24 -0.89
CA LYS A 62 7.42 -9.11 -1.79
C LYS A 62 7.23 -7.82 -1.00
N THR A 63 7.77 -6.74 -1.55
CA THR A 63 7.49 -5.35 -1.14
C THR A 63 6.57 -4.71 -2.17
N ASN A 64 5.86 -3.66 -1.78
CA ASN A 64 5.04 -2.87 -2.70
C ASN A 64 5.93 -2.16 -3.74
N ILE A 65 5.48 -2.16 -5.00
CA ILE A 65 6.17 -1.50 -6.11
C ILE A 65 5.38 -0.22 -6.49
N LYS A 66 6.07 0.92 -6.54
CA LYS A 66 5.49 2.24 -6.85
C LYS A 66 5.54 2.52 -8.35
N THR A 67 4.56 2.02 -9.11
CA THR A 67 4.53 2.16 -10.59
C THR A 67 3.26 2.78 -11.14
N ILE A 68 2.20 2.90 -10.32
CA ILE A 68 0.94 3.46 -10.78
C ILE A 68 1.05 4.98 -10.78
N SER A 69 1.29 5.54 -11.97
CA SER A 69 1.30 6.99 -12.18
C SER A 69 -0.12 7.56 -12.17
N ASN A 70 -0.24 8.83 -11.79
CA ASN A 70 -1.49 9.60 -11.86
C ASN A 70 -2.69 8.96 -11.13
N GLY A 71 -2.43 8.14 -10.10
CA GLY A 71 -3.48 7.40 -9.39
C GLY A 71 -4.25 6.42 -10.28
N GLY A 72 -3.63 5.95 -11.38
CA GLY A 72 -4.23 5.06 -12.36
C GLY A 72 -5.02 5.79 -13.46
N LYS A 73 -5.04 7.12 -13.46
CA LYS A 73 -5.77 7.93 -14.45
C LYS A 73 -4.89 8.25 -15.66
N VAL A 74 -5.48 8.15 -16.86
CA VAL A 74 -4.85 8.69 -18.07
C VAL A 74 -5.06 10.20 -18.08
N LEU A 75 -3.97 10.97 -18.02
CA LEU A 75 -4.05 12.43 -18.10
C LEU A 75 -4.36 12.87 -19.54
N THR A 76 -5.37 13.72 -19.69
CA THR A 76 -5.62 14.39 -20.97
C THR A 76 -4.52 15.43 -21.25
N LYS A 77 -4.41 15.86 -22.52
CA LYS A 77 -3.49 16.95 -22.89
C LYS A 77 -3.80 18.23 -22.11
N GLU A 78 -5.08 18.52 -21.93
CA GLU A 78 -5.54 19.66 -21.15
C GLU A 78 -5.16 19.59 -19.68
N ASP A 79 -5.16 18.42 -19.04
CA ASP A 79 -4.76 18.28 -17.63
C ASP A 79 -3.27 18.60 -17.45
N LYS A 80 -2.44 18.23 -18.44
CA LYS A 80 -1.00 18.52 -18.44
C LYS A 80 -0.73 20.01 -18.60
N ASP A 81 -1.43 20.67 -19.53
CA ASP A 81 -1.36 22.12 -19.74
C ASP A 81 -1.97 22.90 -18.56
N LYS A 82 -2.95 22.28 -17.89
CA LYS A 82 -3.56 22.58 -16.58
C LYS A 82 -2.56 22.96 -15.48
N ARG A 83 -1.41 22.26 -15.44
CA ARG A 83 -0.58 22.14 -14.24
C ARG A 83 0.05 23.45 -13.77
N ASN A 84 0.44 24.34 -14.67
CA ASN A 84 1.09 25.60 -14.29
C ASN A 84 0.11 26.71 -13.86
N LYS A 85 -1.20 26.54 -14.13
CA LYS A 85 -2.18 27.62 -13.89
C LYS A 85 -2.29 28.03 -12.43
N GLN A 86 -2.16 27.09 -11.50
CA GLN A 86 -2.21 27.38 -10.07
C GLN A 86 -1.03 28.24 -9.62
N PHE A 87 0.18 27.99 -10.15
CA PHE A 87 1.38 28.76 -9.78
C PHE A 87 1.32 30.18 -10.33
N GLU A 88 0.89 30.36 -11.57
CA GLU A 88 0.71 31.69 -12.15
C GLU A 88 -0.36 32.49 -11.39
N TYR A 89 -1.48 31.86 -11.02
CA TYR A 89 -2.52 32.51 -10.21
C TYR A 89 -1.99 32.96 -8.84
N ILE A 90 -1.27 32.09 -8.13
CA ILE A 90 -0.66 32.44 -6.83
C ILE A 90 0.36 33.58 -7.00
N LYS A 91 1.16 33.54 -8.07
CA LYS A 91 2.15 34.59 -8.37
C LYS A 91 1.49 35.94 -8.62
N GLU A 92 0.42 35.98 -9.40
CA GLU A 92 -0.36 37.20 -9.67
C GLU A 92 -0.97 37.76 -8.37
N MET A 93 -1.60 36.89 -7.57
CA MET A 93 -2.20 37.28 -6.30
C MET A 93 -1.16 37.84 -5.32
N ARG A 94 0.02 37.22 -5.24
CA ARG A 94 1.14 37.73 -4.43
C ARG A 94 1.58 39.11 -4.90
N HIS A 95 1.72 39.31 -6.21
CA HIS A 95 2.11 40.61 -6.76
C HIS A 95 1.09 41.70 -6.40
N LYS A 96 -0.21 41.43 -6.63
CA LYS A 96 -1.29 42.37 -6.34
C LYS A 96 -1.34 42.80 -4.87
N PHE A 97 -1.23 41.85 -3.94
CA PHE A 97 -1.26 42.15 -2.51
C PHE A 97 -0.02 42.94 -2.06
N ASN A 98 1.15 42.64 -2.64
CA ASN A 98 2.38 43.39 -2.39
C ASN A 98 2.25 44.85 -2.86
N THR A 99 1.70 45.08 -4.06
CA THR A 99 1.49 46.43 -4.60
C THR A 99 0.50 47.25 -3.76
N MET A 100 -0.52 46.59 -3.19
CA MET A 100 -1.50 47.22 -2.30
C MET A 100 -1.00 47.41 -0.86
N LYS A 101 0.25 47.03 -0.54
CA LYS A 101 0.79 46.97 0.83
C LYS A 101 -0.11 46.19 1.81
N LYS A 102 -0.80 45.16 1.30
CA LYS A 102 -1.67 44.29 2.10
C LYS A 102 -0.92 43.06 2.59
N PRO A 103 -1.21 42.56 3.80
CA PRO A 103 -0.55 41.38 4.34
C PRO A 103 -0.91 40.13 3.53
N ALA A 104 0.07 39.23 3.36
CA ALA A 104 -0.12 37.89 2.84
C ALA A 104 0.03 36.90 4.00
N ILE A 105 -1.04 36.13 4.27
CA ILE A 105 -1.07 35.14 5.35
C ILE A 105 -1.00 33.76 4.72
N SER A 106 -0.04 32.95 5.16
CA SER A 106 0.03 31.53 4.82
C SER A 106 -0.56 30.72 5.96
N VAL A 107 -1.62 29.97 5.68
CA VAL A 107 -2.22 29.04 6.64
C VAL A 107 -1.87 27.64 6.20
N ASP A 108 -1.17 26.90 7.06
CA ASP A 108 -0.95 25.47 6.88
C ASP A 108 -1.89 24.67 7.77
N THR A 109 -2.26 23.46 7.33
CA THR A 109 -3.15 22.57 8.08
C THR A 109 -2.42 21.29 8.46
N LYS A 110 -2.85 20.67 9.56
CA LYS A 110 -2.28 19.40 10.00
C LYS A 110 -2.44 18.34 8.91
N LYS A 111 -1.32 17.69 8.58
CA LYS A 111 -1.25 16.58 7.62
C LYS A 111 -2.27 15.49 7.98
N LYS A 112 -3.12 15.13 7.02
CA LYS A 112 -3.96 13.94 7.06
C LYS A 112 -3.29 12.83 6.27
N GLU A 113 -3.36 11.60 6.75
CA GLU A 113 -2.79 10.46 6.06
C GLU A 113 -3.77 9.94 4.98
N PRO A 114 -3.31 9.73 3.74
CA PRO A 114 -4.14 9.19 2.67
C PRO A 114 -4.48 7.72 2.93
N ILE A 115 -5.77 7.38 2.86
CA ILE A 115 -6.25 6.00 2.88
C ILE A 115 -6.51 5.57 1.44
N GLY A 116 -5.93 4.45 0.99
CA GLY A 116 -6.13 3.95 -0.37
C GLY A 116 -4.96 3.11 -0.84
N ASN A 117 -4.71 3.08 -2.15
CA ASN A 117 -3.60 2.32 -2.76
C ASN A 117 -2.24 3.03 -2.62
N VAL A 118 -1.88 3.33 -1.36
CA VAL A 118 -0.62 3.98 -0.98
C VAL A 118 0.39 2.94 -0.53
N LYS A 119 1.68 3.29 -0.62
CA LYS A 119 2.74 2.36 -0.23
C LYS A 119 2.75 2.16 1.28
N ASN A 120 2.37 0.97 1.71
CA ASN A 120 2.61 0.50 3.08
C ASN A 120 4.03 -0.07 3.21
N PRO A 121 4.82 0.34 4.23
CA PRO A 121 6.14 -0.24 4.46
C PRO A 121 6.02 -1.69 4.96
N GLY A 122 6.98 -2.54 4.56
CA GLY A 122 7.06 -3.92 4.99
C GLY A 122 7.10 -4.92 3.83
N THR A 123 7.22 -6.20 4.17
CA THR A 123 7.22 -7.31 3.22
C THR A 123 6.26 -8.40 3.69
N ARG A 124 5.67 -9.10 2.73
CA ARG A 124 4.79 -10.26 2.96
C ARG A 124 5.03 -11.33 1.91
N TYR A 125 4.79 -12.59 2.27
CA TYR A 125 4.87 -13.68 1.31
C TYR A 125 3.73 -13.57 0.28
N LYS A 126 4.09 -13.38 -0.98
CA LYS A 126 3.17 -13.37 -2.13
C LYS A 126 3.87 -13.93 -3.37
N ARG A 127 3.08 -14.34 -4.35
CA ARG A 127 3.57 -14.71 -5.68
C ARG A 127 3.99 -13.44 -6.45
N GLU A 128 3.15 -12.41 -6.39
CA GLU A 128 3.38 -11.12 -7.06
C GLU A 128 3.39 -9.95 -6.06
N ALA A 129 4.10 -8.89 -6.43
CA ALA A 129 4.15 -7.66 -5.65
C ALA A 129 2.91 -6.81 -5.92
N ASP A 130 2.40 -6.14 -4.89
CA ASP A 130 1.28 -5.20 -5.07
C ASP A 130 1.78 -3.90 -5.69
N LEU A 131 1.08 -3.47 -6.74
CA LEU A 131 1.34 -2.20 -7.40
C LEU A 131 0.64 -1.08 -6.65
N THR A 132 1.41 -0.05 -6.31
CA THR A 132 0.96 1.11 -5.54
C THR A 132 1.19 2.39 -6.32
N ASN A 133 0.49 3.45 -5.91
CA ASN A 133 0.68 4.78 -6.50
C ASN A 133 2.14 5.23 -6.36
N ASP A 134 2.66 5.88 -7.40
CA ASP A 134 4.01 6.44 -7.40
C ASP A 134 4.15 7.63 -6.42
N HIS A 135 3.08 8.42 -6.30
CA HIS A 135 2.95 9.55 -5.39
C HIS A 135 1.76 9.35 -4.45
N ASP A 136 1.92 9.83 -3.22
CA ASP A 136 0.89 9.72 -2.17
C ASP A 136 0.03 11.01 -2.14
N PHE A 137 -0.48 11.43 -3.30
CA PHE A 137 -1.35 12.60 -3.39
C PHE A 137 -2.72 12.29 -2.79
N LEU A 138 -3.26 13.24 -2.02
CA LEU A 138 -4.58 13.13 -1.39
C LEU A 138 -5.72 12.96 -2.41
N SER A 139 -5.53 13.40 -3.65
CA SER A 139 -6.49 13.21 -4.75
C SER A 139 -6.57 11.77 -5.27
N TYR A 140 -5.57 10.92 -4.95
CA TYR A 140 -5.57 9.50 -5.27
C TYR A 140 -6.12 8.65 -4.13
N ALA A 141 -6.34 9.25 -2.96
CA ALA A 141 -6.83 8.56 -1.79
C ALA A 141 -8.35 8.33 -1.88
N ILE A 142 -8.80 7.19 -1.37
CA ILE A 142 -10.21 6.85 -1.18
C ILE A 142 -10.76 7.58 0.06
N GLY A 143 -9.91 7.84 1.05
CA GLY A 143 -10.27 8.54 2.27
C GLY A 143 -9.09 9.23 2.92
N LYS A 144 -9.34 9.90 4.04
CA LYS A 144 -8.31 10.59 4.83
C LYS A 144 -8.49 10.23 6.30
N ALA A 145 -7.41 9.83 6.96
CA ALA A 145 -7.35 9.67 8.40
C ALA A 145 -6.66 10.88 9.03
N ALA A 146 -7.19 11.36 10.14
CA ALA A 146 -6.43 12.19 11.06
C ALA A 146 -5.75 11.24 12.06
N LEU A 147 -4.43 11.41 12.25
CA LEU A 147 -3.69 10.79 13.35
C LEU A 147 -3.74 11.69 14.58
#